data_AF-R1F8I7-F1
#
_entry.id   AF-R1F8I7-F1
#
_cell.length_a   1.000
_cell.length_b   1.000
_cell.length_c   1.000
_cell.angle_alpha   90.00
_cell.angle_beta   90.00
_cell.angle_gamma   90.00
#
_symmetry.space_group_name_H-M   'P 1'
#
loop_
_entity.id
_entity.type
_entity.pdbx_description
1 polymer ?
#
loop_
_entity_poly.entity_id
_entity_poly.type
_entity_poly.pdbx_seq_one_letter_code
_entity_poly.pdbx_strand_id
1 'polypeptide(L)'
;MSLLPKESLRSDAQEPAPHASHCPRCGAGRCFAAARSSRGTSSRAEYLDTSLYVDVRARLPWLVGLMLVQSLSGVIVEIFSSLISDHIVLTAFLTMLVGGGGNASGQTIADLVQRLRTGEVSPADFGSVLAREASIGAILGLTVGACAFPRVSLLSKHAGLVDAVAISTAYAIIVFLANVVAVCVVLFLDRYGQAAVGSPPVVQVVVDVVGTTIACVVAHHVYSLFSSAEESAPS
;
A
#
# COMPACT_ATOMS: atom_id res chain seq x y z
N MET A 1 1.12 26.87 -13.02
CA MET A 1 0.90 27.42 -11.68
C MET A 1 1.91 26.76 -10.75
N SER A 2 3.06 27.38 -10.69
CA SER A 2 4.24 27.03 -9.89
C SER A 2 3.96 27.18 -8.40
N LEU A 3 4.61 26.33 -7.57
CA LEU A 3 5.47 26.70 -6.44
C LEU A 3 5.60 25.51 -5.46
N LEU A 4 6.59 24.64 -5.71
CA LEU A 4 7.31 24.01 -4.60
C LEU A 4 8.42 24.98 -4.17
N PRO A 5 8.54 25.30 -2.87
CA PRO A 5 9.57 26.23 -2.42
C PRO A 5 10.96 25.64 -2.58
N LYS A 6 11.84 26.54 -3.04
CA LYS A 6 13.27 26.37 -3.28
C LYS A 6 14.00 25.83 -2.07
N GLU A 7 15.01 25.02 -2.38
CA GLU A 7 16.21 24.83 -1.61
C GLU A 7 16.59 26.08 -0.81
N SER A 8 16.55 25.96 0.51
CA SER A 8 17.22 26.88 1.40
C SER A 8 18.69 26.47 1.42
N LEU A 9 19.45 27.13 0.54
CA LEU A 9 20.88 27.40 0.70
C LEU A 9 21.13 27.89 2.13
N ARG A 10 21.47 26.99 3.05
CA ARG A 10 22.27 27.39 4.20
C ARG A 10 23.70 27.51 3.73
N SER A 11 24.02 28.74 3.36
CA SER A 11 25.35 29.32 3.32
C SER A 11 26.24 28.70 4.39
N ASP A 12 27.42 28.26 3.94
CA ASP A 12 28.60 28.05 4.76
C ASP A 12 28.77 29.22 5.73
N ALA A 13 28.32 29.03 6.96
CA ALA A 13 28.79 29.81 8.09
C ALA A 13 29.97 29.02 8.64
N GLN A 14 31.15 29.39 8.14
CA GLN A 14 32.45 29.12 8.72
C GLN A 14 32.42 29.42 10.23
N GLU A 15 32.15 28.42 11.07
CA GLU A 15 32.56 28.52 12.48
C GLU A 15 34.09 28.46 12.52
N PRO A 16 34.78 29.47 13.08
CA PRO A 16 36.22 29.39 13.22
C PRO A 16 36.55 28.23 14.18
N ALA A 17 37.53 27.41 13.76
CA ALA A 17 38.02 26.28 14.55
C ALA A 17 38.30 26.71 16.00
N PRO A 18 37.92 25.91 17.02
CA PRO A 18 38.36 26.17 18.37
C PRO A 18 39.89 26.15 18.38
N HIS A 19 40.47 27.24 18.88
CA HIS A 19 41.90 27.41 19.08
C HIS A 19 42.49 26.10 19.62
N ALA A 20 43.47 25.56 18.88
CA ALA A 20 44.24 24.40 19.28
C ALA A 20 44.99 24.71 20.57
N SER A 21 44.35 24.48 21.72
CA SER A 21 45.03 24.39 22.99
C SER A 21 45.91 23.14 22.95
N HIS A 22 47.22 23.37 23.06
CA HIS A 22 48.24 22.34 23.19
C HIS A 22 47.80 21.30 24.22
N CYS A 23 47.70 20.03 23.81
CA CYS A 23 47.63 18.90 24.73
C CYS A 23 49.06 18.67 25.27
N PRO A 24 49.35 18.92 26.56
CA PRO A 24 50.71 18.86 27.09
C PRO A 24 51.15 17.43 27.46
N ARG A 25 50.50 16.39 26.91
CA ARG A 25 50.68 14.99 27.35
C ARG A 25 51.03 13.97 26.26
N CYS A 26 51.17 14.37 25.00
CA CYS A 26 51.56 13.46 23.92
C CYS A 26 53.04 13.68 23.55
N GLY A 27 53.91 12.78 24.03
CA GLY A 27 55.32 12.70 23.63
C GLY A 27 55.49 12.41 22.14
N ALA A 28 56.61 12.87 21.59
CA ALA A 28 56.93 12.84 20.17
C ALA A 28 56.81 11.41 19.57
N GLY A 29 55.96 11.29 18.55
CA GLY A 29 55.89 10.15 17.65
C GLY A 29 54.64 9.28 17.82
N ARG A 30 53.78 9.34 16.79
CA ARG A 30 52.63 8.45 16.49
C ARG A 30 51.24 8.90 16.95
N CYS A 31 50.82 10.10 16.57
CA CYS A 31 49.41 10.38 16.28
C CYS A 31 49.30 10.73 14.80
N PHE A 32 49.12 9.73 13.93
CA PHE A 32 48.80 9.98 12.52
C PHE A 32 47.71 9.02 12.05
N ALA A 33 46.68 9.63 11.45
CA ALA A 33 45.64 9.06 10.61
C ALA A 33 44.52 8.24 11.30
N ALA A 34 43.66 8.94 12.03
CA ALA A 34 42.23 8.65 11.95
C ALA A 34 41.76 9.02 10.52
N ALA A 35 41.74 8.03 9.63
CA ALA A 35 41.16 8.16 8.30
C ALA A 35 39.67 8.48 8.44
N ARG A 36 39.32 9.74 8.16
CA ARG A 36 37.94 10.18 7.89
C ARG A 36 37.45 9.43 6.65
N SER A 37 36.55 8.46 6.83
CA SER A 37 35.84 7.84 5.71
C SER A 37 34.79 8.83 5.18
N SER A 38 35.01 9.38 4.00
CA SER A 38 34.02 10.08 3.19
C SER A 38 32.98 9.09 2.65
N ARG A 39 31.89 8.83 3.40
CA ARG A 39 30.79 7.95 2.98
C ARG A 39 29.64 8.71 2.32
N GLY A 40 29.90 9.33 1.18
CA GLY A 40 28.85 9.95 0.34
C GLY A 40 28.67 9.30 -1.04
N THR A 41 29.75 8.72 -1.60
CA THR A 41 29.77 8.20 -2.97
C THR A 41 29.76 6.67 -3.07
N SER A 42 29.97 5.96 -1.95
CA SER A 42 30.11 4.50 -1.90
C SER A 42 28.82 3.76 -2.27
N SER A 43 27.68 4.15 -1.69
CA SER A 43 26.43 3.39 -1.84
C SER A 43 25.87 3.37 -3.27
N ARG A 44 26.04 4.45 -4.04
CA ARG A 44 25.56 4.52 -5.42
C ARG A 44 26.43 3.69 -6.37
N ALA A 45 27.75 3.76 -6.21
CA ALA A 45 28.67 2.93 -6.98
C ALA A 45 28.48 1.45 -6.65
N GLU A 46 28.36 1.11 -5.36
CA GLU A 46 28.14 -0.25 -4.88
C GLU A 46 26.82 -0.87 -5.37
N TYR A 47 25.74 -0.09 -5.46
CA TYR A 47 24.48 -0.55 -6.06
C TYR A 47 24.62 -0.83 -7.56
N LEU A 48 25.28 0.07 -8.30
CA LEU A 48 25.46 -0.07 -9.76
C LEU A 48 26.48 -1.15 -10.12
N ASP A 49 27.42 -1.45 -9.22
CA ASP A 49 28.44 -2.48 -9.39
C ASP A 49 27.94 -3.88 -8.99
N THR A 50 26.76 -3.98 -8.36
CA THR A 50 26.14 -5.27 -8.05
C THR A 50 25.72 -5.97 -9.35
N SER A 51 26.09 -7.25 -9.49
CA SER A 51 25.73 -8.03 -10.67
C SER A 51 24.21 -8.19 -10.76
N LEU A 52 23.63 -7.86 -11.93
CA LEU A 52 22.20 -8.02 -12.21
C LEU A 52 21.68 -9.43 -11.87
N TYR A 53 22.51 -10.46 -12.09
CA TYR A 53 22.14 -11.84 -11.81
C TYR A 53 21.89 -12.08 -10.31
N VAL A 54 22.65 -11.42 -9.42
CA VAL A 54 22.49 -11.54 -7.97
C VAL A 54 21.15 -10.97 -7.54
N ASP A 55 20.80 -9.77 -8.01
CA ASP A 55 19.53 -9.12 -7.67
C ASP A 55 18.32 -9.87 -8.23
N VAL A 56 18.41 -10.35 -9.48
CA VAL A 56 17.33 -11.14 -10.10
C VAL A 56 17.10 -12.43 -9.33
N ARG A 57 18.16 -13.18 -9.00
CA ARG A 57 18.04 -14.44 -8.26
C ARG A 57 17.47 -14.25 -6.85
N ALA A 58 17.73 -13.10 -6.22
CA ALA A 58 17.16 -12.77 -4.92
C ALA A 58 15.66 -12.45 -4.99
N ARG A 59 15.18 -11.80 -6.06
CA ARG A 59 13.78 -11.36 -6.21
C ARG A 59 12.88 -12.40 -6.88
N LEU A 60 13.42 -13.20 -7.80
CA LEU A 60 12.64 -14.11 -8.64
C LEU A 60 11.80 -15.12 -7.83
N PRO A 61 12.34 -15.82 -6.81
CA PRO A 61 11.53 -16.78 -6.04
C PRO A 61 10.36 -16.10 -5.32
N TRP A 62 10.60 -14.88 -4.82
CA TRP A 62 9.58 -14.08 -4.16
C TRP A 62 8.48 -13.65 -5.13
N LEU A 63 8.84 -13.11 -6.29
CA LEU A 63 7.88 -12.71 -7.33
C LEU A 63 7.07 -13.89 -7.86
N VAL A 64 7.72 -15.03 -8.12
CA VAL A 64 7.03 -16.24 -8.58
C VAL A 64 6.06 -16.74 -7.50
N GLY A 65 6.46 -16.75 -6.24
CA GLY A 65 5.58 -17.13 -5.13
C GLY A 65 4.34 -16.24 -5.03
N LEU A 66 4.53 -14.91 -5.11
CA LEU A 66 3.42 -13.95 -5.11
C LEU A 66 2.49 -14.12 -6.31
N MET A 67 3.04 -14.36 -7.50
CA MET A 67 2.25 -14.61 -8.72
C MET A 67 1.33 -15.82 -8.57
N LEU A 68 1.83 -16.92 -7.98
CA LEU A 68 1.03 -18.13 -7.75
C LEU A 68 -0.14 -17.87 -6.80
N VAL A 69 0.09 -17.13 -5.71
CA VAL A 69 -0.97 -16.77 -4.77
C VAL A 69 -1.95 -15.77 -5.41
N GLN A 70 -1.46 -14.79 -6.17
CA GLN A 70 -2.30 -13.82 -6.86
C GLN A 70 -3.19 -14.47 -7.92
N SER A 71 -2.78 -15.59 -8.51
CA SER A 71 -3.57 -16.35 -9.48
C SER A 71 -4.89 -16.89 -8.91
N LEU A 72 -5.02 -16.98 -7.57
CA LEU A 72 -6.28 -17.34 -6.91
C LEU A 72 -7.42 -16.37 -7.22
N SER A 73 -7.12 -15.09 -7.50
CA SER A 73 -8.11 -14.10 -7.94
C SER A 73 -8.79 -14.52 -9.25
N GLY A 74 -8.06 -15.14 -10.18
CA GLY A 74 -8.61 -15.66 -11.44
C GLY A 74 -9.59 -16.81 -11.21
N VAL A 75 -9.30 -17.70 -10.25
CA VAL A 75 -10.20 -18.80 -9.86
C VAL A 75 -11.50 -18.25 -9.27
N ILE A 76 -11.44 -17.19 -8.47
CA ILE A 76 -12.64 -16.52 -7.94
C ILE A 76 -13.49 -15.96 -9.07
N VAL A 77 -12.87 -15.27 -10.04
CA VAL A 77 -13.56 -14.76 -11.23
C VAL A 77 -14.24 -15.89 -12.00
N GLU A 78 -13.59 -17.05 -12.14
CA GLU A 78 -14.17 -18.23 -12.82
C GLU A 78 -15.37 -18.81 -12.07
N ILE A 79 -15.32 -18.90 -10.74
CA ILE A 79 -16.45 -19.32 -9.90
C ILE A 79 -17.67 -18.42 -10.12
N PHE A 80 -17.45 -17.11 -10.32
CA PHE A 80 -18.50 -16.12 -10.60
C PHE A 80 -18.69 -15.84 -12.10
N SER A 81 -18.25 -16.74 -12.99
CA SER A 81 -18.29 -16.54 -14.44
C SER A 81 -19.69 -16.27 -14.99
N SER A 82 -20.73 -16.93 -14.47
CA SER A 82 -22.13 -16.66 -14.84
C SER A 82 -22.52 -15.22 -14.50
N LEU A 83 -22.25 -14.78 -13.27
CA LEU A 83 -22.51 -13.40 -12.81
C LEU A 83 -21.82 -12.36 -13.69
N ILE A 84 -20.56 -12.62 -14.03
CA ILE A 84 -19.74 -11.72 -14.84
C ILE A 84 -20.21 -11.67 -16.29
N SER A 85 -20.71 -12.78 -16.82
CA SER A 85 -21.27 -12.83 -18.17
C SER A 85 -22.52 -11.97 -18.29
N ASP A 86 -23.36 -11.97 -17.24
CA ASP A 86 -24.57 -11.14 -17.16
C ASP A 86 -24.23 -9.66 -16.90
N HIS A 87 -23.17 -9.39 -16.13
CA HIS A 87 -22.75 -8.04 -15.73
C HIS A 87 -21.29 -7.74 -16.12
N ILE A 88 -21.00 -7.71 -17.43
CA ILE A 88 -19.63 -7.55 -17.94
C ILE A 88 -18.94 -6.26 -17.50
N VAL A 89 -19.73 -5.25 -17.12
CA VAL A 89 -19.22 -3.98 -16.59
C VAL A 89 -18.40 -4.22 -15.31
N LEU A 90 -18.76 -5.21 -14.48
CA LEU A 90 -18.05 -5.52 -13.24
C LEU A 90 -16.57 -5.80 -13.51
N THR A 91 -16.24 -6.54 -14.57
CA THR A 91 -14.85 -6.87 -14.95
C THR A 91 -14.02 -5.63 -15.26
N ALA A 92 -14.61 -4.62 -15.91
CA ALA A 92 -13.92 -3.37 -16.20
C ALA A 92 -13.60 -2.56 -14.93
N PHE A 93 -14.34 -2.80 -13.84
CA PHE A 93 -14.13 -2.15 -12.55
C PHE A 93 -13.33 -2.98 -11.55
N LEU A 94 -13.21 -4.30 -11.71
CA LEU A 94 -12.42 -5.16 -10.80
C LEU A 94 -10.98 -4.66 -10.64
N THR A 95 -10.34 -4.25 -11.73
CA THR A 95 -8.97 -3.68 -11.70
C THR A 95 -8.91 -2.37 -10.94
N MET A 96 -9.93 -1.52 -11.08
CA MET A 96 -10.05 -0.27 -10.32
C MET A 96 -10.25 -0.53 -8.83
N LEU A 97 -11.11 -1.49 -8.47
CA LEU A 97 -11.44 -1.83 -7.10
C LEU A 97 -10.21 -2.35 -6.35
N VAL A 98 -9.57 -3.36 -6.91
CA VAL A 98 -8.38 -3.99 -6.34
C VAL A 98 -7.18 -3.03 -6.34
N GLY A 99 -6.93 -2.33 -7.45
CA GLY A 99 -5.86 -1.33 -7.53
C GLY A 99 -6.06 -0.16 -6.57
N GLY A 100 -7.30 0.30 -6.40
CA GLY A 100 -7.65 1.33 -5.42
C GLY A 100 -7.47 0.88 -3.97
N GLY A 101 -7.89 -0.35 -3.64
CA GLY A 101 -7.60 -0.96 -2.33
C GLY A 101 -6.10 -1.10 -2.06
N GLY A 102 -5.34 -1.51 -3.07
CA GLY A 102 -3.87 -1.56 -3.04
C GLY A 102 -3.25 -0.21 -2.72
N ASN A 103 -3.68 0.84 -3.41
CA ASN A 103 -3.21 2.21 -3.16
C ASN A 103 -3.55 2.70 -1.74
N ALA A 104 -4.76 2.43 -1.25
CA ALA A 104 -5.16 2.79 0.11
C ALA A 104 -4.31 2.07 1.16
N SER A 105 -4.16 0.75 1.04
CA SER A 105 -3.31 -0.03 1.94
C SER A 105 -1.84 0.39 1.86
N GLY A 106 -1.33 0.74 0.68
CA GLY A 106 0.02 1.26 0.51
C GLY A 106 0.28 2.56 1.29
N GLN A 107 -0.71 3.46 1.37
CA GLN A 107 -0.63 4.66 2.21
C GLN A 107 -0.55 4.30 3.70
N THR A 108 -1.40 3.38 4.16
CA THR A 108 -1.37 2.90 5.55
C THR A 108 -0.05 2.20 5.88
N ILE A 109 0.49 1.37 4.97
CA ILE A 109 1.78 0.70 5.16
C ILE A 109 2.91 1.72 5.30
N ALA A 110 2.95 2.73 4.42
CA ALA A 110 3.99 3.75 4.46
C ALA A 110 3.97 4.54 5.78
N ASP A 111 2.78 4.95 6.25
CA ASP A 111 2.62 5.65 7.52
C ASP A 111 3.01 4.77 8.71
N LEU A 112 2.52 3.53 8.79
CA LEU A 112 2.83 2.63 9.91
C LEU A 112 4.31 2.23 9.96
N VAL A 113 4.92 1.90 8.83
CA VAL A 113 6.37 1.59 8.77
C VAL A 113 7.19 2.78 9.24
N GLN A 114 6.80 4.01 8.86
CA GLN A 114 7.49 5.20 9.32
C GLN A 114 7.33 5.40 10.83
N ARG A 115 6.12 5.22 11.38
CA ARG A 115 5.86 5.33 12.83
C ARG A 115 6.58 4.25 13.65
N LEU A 116 6.69 3.03 13.12
CA LEU A 116 7.49 1.96 13.73
C LEU A 116 8.97 2.36 13.78
N ARG A 117 9.49 2.99 12.71
CA ARG A 117 10.88 3.47 12.66
C ARG A 117 11.15 4.65 13.59
N THR A 118 10.18 5.53 13.82
CA THR A 118 10.32 6.64 14.79
C THR A 118 10.01 6.22 16.23
N GLY A 119 9.52 5.00 16.45
CA GLY A 119 9.13 4.49 17.77
C GLY A 119 7.82 5.08 18.29
N GLU A 120 7.02 5.73 17.43
CA GLU A 120 5.69 6.26 17.78
C GLU A 120 4.63 5.16 17.93
N VAL A 121 4.86 4.01 17.29
CA VAL A 121 3.99 2.83 17.35
C VAL A 121 4.85 1.63 17.68
N SER A 122 4.30 0.72 18.47
CA SER A 122 4.89 -0.59 18.73
C SER A 122 3.89 -1.73 18.45
N PRO A 123 4.36 -2.97 18.25
CA PRO A 123 3.47 -4.13 18.13
C PRO A 123 2.58 -4.38 19.37
N ALA A 124 2.93 -3.81 20.54
CA ALA A 124 2.10 -3.90 21.74
C ALA A 124 0.83 -3.04 21.63
N ASP A 125 0.85 -2.01 20.80
CA ASP A 125 -0.27 -1.09 20.55
C ASP A 125 -1.27 -1.62 19.51
N PHE A 126 -1.19 -2.91 19.16
CA PHE A 126 -1.97 -3.52 18.08
C PHE A 126 -3.45 -3.13 18.10
N GLY A 127 -4.12 -3.24 19.26
CA GLY A 127 -5.55 -2.96 19.36
C GLY A 127 -5.90 -1.48 19.11
N SER A 128 -5.12 -0.54 19.66
CA SER A 128 -5.38 0.90 19.50
C SER A 128 -5.04 1.38 18.08
N VAL A 129 -3.95 0.85 17.49
CA VAL A 129 -3.57 1.12 16.10
C VAL A 129 -4.62 0.56 15.14
N LEU A 130 -5.06 -0.68 15.36
CA LEU A 130 -6.08 -1.31 14.53
C LEU A 130 -7.41 -0.55 14.57
N ALA A 131 -7.87 -0.15 15.75
CA ALA A 131 -9.10 0.64 15.88
C ALA A 131 -9.01 1.99 15.18
N ARG A 132 -7.86 2.67 15.28
CA ARG A 132 -7.62 3.96 14.62
C ARG A 132 -7.60 3.81 13.10
N GLU A 133 -6.81 2.87 12.59
CA GLU A 133 -6.69 2.66 11.14
C GLU A 133 -7.95 2.05 10.51
N ALA A 134 -8.71 1.24 11.26
CA ALA A 134 -10.04 0.81 10.84
C ALA A 134 -11.00 2.00 10.71
N SER A 135 -10.97 2.95 11.65
CA SER A 135 -11.78 4.17 11.59
C SER A 135 -11.42 5.03 10.38
N ILE A 136 -10.13 5.21 10.11
CA ILE A 136 -9.62 5.91 8.92
C ILE A 136 -10.06 5.18 7.65
N GLY A 137 -9.89 3.85 7.61
CA GLY A 137 -10.31 3.01 6.48
C GLY A 137 -11.80 3.09 6.20
N ALA A 138 -12.64 3.19 7.24
CA ALA A 138 -14.08 3.35 7.08
C ALA A 138 -14.44 4.70 6.44
N ILE A 139 -13.82 5.78 6.91
CA ILE A 139 -14.02 7.13 6.35
C ILE A 139 -13.53 7.19 4.91
N LEU A 140 -12.33 6.67 4.63
CA LEU A 140 -11.76 6.62 3.28
C LEU A 140 -12.62 5.77 2.36
N GLY A 141 -13.02 4.57 2.78
CA GLY A 141 -13.87 3.67 2.04
C GLY A 141 -15.21 4.31 1.67
N LEU A 142 -15.90 4.93 2.63
CA LEU A 142 -17.13 5.66 2.36
C LEU A 142 -16.92 6.81 1.37
N THR A 143 -15.84 7.57 1.53
CA THR A 143 -15.53 8.72 0.65
C THR A 143 -15.27 8.25 -0.78
N VAL A 144 -14.40 7.26 -0.98
CA VAL A 144 -14.07 6.78 -2.33
C VAL A 144 -15.18 5.97 -2.96
N GLY A 145 -15.99 5.26 -2.18
CA GLY A 145 -17.22 4.62 -2.63
C GLY A 145 -18.25 5.64 -3.12
N ALA A 146 -18.48 6.70 -2.35
CA ALA A 146 -19.35 7.81 -2.74
C ALA A 146 -18.85 8.52 -4.02
N CYS A 147 -17.53 8.66 -4.20
CA CYS A 147 -16.95 9.18 -5.44
C CYS A 147 -17.04 8.19 -6.61
N ALA A 148 -16.98 6.88 -6.34
CA ALA A 148 -17.08 5.84 -7.36
C ALA A 148 -18.49 5.76 -7.95
N PHE A 149 -19.54 6.00 -7.16
CA PHE A 149 -20.93 5.97 -7.63
C PHE A 149 -21.18 6.87 -8.86
N PRO A 150 -20.97 8.20 -8.81
CA PRO A 150 -21.16 9.06 -9.98
C PRO A 150 -20.18 8.72 -11.10
N ARG A 151 -18.96 8.27 -10.77
CA ARG A 151 -17.99 7.82 -11.78
C ARG A 151 -18.52 6.62 -12.57
N VAL A 152 -19.16 5.65 -11.92
CA VAL A 152 -19.75 4.49 -12.61
C VAL A 152 -20.93 4.97 -13.46
N SER A 153 -21.86 5.73 -12.87
CA SER A 153 -23.09 6.19 -13.53
C SER A 153 -22.85 7.13 -14.72
N LEU A 154 -21.79 7.96 -14.69
CA LEU A 154 -21.54 8.95 -15.74
C LEU A 154 -20.59 8.46 -16.85
N LEU A 155 -19.58 7.65 -16.51
CA LEU A 155 -18.55 7.25 -17.48
C LEU A 155 -18.86 5.92 -18.16
N SER A 156 -19.78 5.13 -17.63
CA SER A 156 -20.11 3.82 -18.18
C SER A 156 -21.46 3.87 -18.87
N LYS A 157 -21.45 4.02 -20.20
CA LYS A 157 -22.68 4.06 -21.03
C LYS A 157 -23.57 2.81 -20.89
N HIS A 158 -23.01 1.70 -20.41
CA HIS A 158 -23.68 0.41 -20.26
C HIS A 158 -23.91 0.02 -18.78
N ALA A 159 -23.56 0.88 -17.81
CA ALA A 159 -23.80 0.59 -16.40
C ALA A 159 -25.18 1.10 -15.99
N GLY A 160 -25.99 0.22 -15.43
CA GLY A 160 -27.23 0.59 -14.76
C GLY A 160 -26.99 1.19 -13.37
N LEU A 161 -28.05 1.73 -12.78
CA LEU A 161 -28.03 2.20 -11.39
C LEU A 161 -27.59 1.11 -10.41
N VAL A 162 -28.03 -0.13 -10.66
CA VAL A 162 -27.70 -1.30 -9.83
C VAL A 162 -26.20 -1.61 -9.87
N ASP A 163 -25.55 -1.53 -11.04
CA ASP A 163 -24.10 -1.72 -11.17
C ASP A 163 -23.34 -0.63 -10.40
N ALA A 164 -23.82 0.62 -10.47
CA ALA A 164 -23.22 1.73 -9.71
C ALA A 164 -23.30 1.50 -8.20
N VAL A 165 -24.44 1.02 -7.68
CA VAL A 165 -24.59 0.66 -6.25
C VAL A 165 -23.68 -0.51 -5.88
N ALA A 166 -23.64 -1.56 -6.71
CA ALA A 166 -22.81 -2.74 -6.47
C ALA A 166 -21.32 -2.38 -6.39
N ILE A 167 -20.81 -1.69 -7.40
CA ILE A 167 -19.40 -1.33 -7.52
C ILE A 167 -18.98 -0.34 -6.43
N SER A 168 -19.78 0.69 -6.15
CA SER A 168 -19.45 1.68 -5.11
C SER A 168 -19.45 1.08 -3.70
N THR A 169 -20.44 0.24 -3.39
CA THR A 169 -20.51 -0.49 -2.11
C THR A 169 -19.32 -1.44 -1.96
N ALA A 170 -19.03 -2.22 -3.01
CA ALA A 170 -17.86 -3.10 -3.01
C ALA A 170 -16.57 -2.30 -2.78
N TYR A 171 -16.41 -1.15 -3.44
CA TYR A 171 -15.20 -0.35 -3.29
C TYR A 171 -14.99 0.17 -1.87
N ALA A 172 -16.06 0.64 -1.23
CA ALA A 172 -16.01 1.10 0.16
C ALA A 172 -15.55 -0.01 1.11
N ILE A 173 -16.10 -1.23 0.95
CA ILE A 173 -15.75 -2.39 1.78
C ILE A 173 -14.31 -2.82 1.51
N ILE A 174 -13.88 -2.86 0.24
CA ILE A 174 -12.52 -3.26 -0.14
C ILE A 174 -11.49 -2.32 0.49
N VAL A 175 -11.69 -1.01 0.41
CA VAL A 175 -10.76 -0.03 0.98
C VAL A 175 -10.70 -0.11 2.50
N PHE A 176 -11.84 -0.29 3.16
CA PHE A 176 -11.87 -0.51 4.60
C PHE A 176 -11.08 -1.77 5.00
N LEU A 177 -11.34 -2.91 4.35
CA LEU A 177 -10.63 -4.16 4.64
C LEU A 177 -9.14 -4.08 4.27
N ALA A 178 -8.78 -3.38 3.20
CA ALA A 178 -7.39 -3.20 2.78
C ALA A 178 -6.56 -2.49 3.86
N ASN A 179 -7.12 -1.46 4.52
CA ASN A 179 -6.47 -0.78 5.64
C ASN A 179 -6.32 -1.71 6.87
N VAL A 180 -7.36 -2.48 7.19
CA VAL A 180 -7.33 -3.45 8.31
C VAL A 180 -6.26 -4.52 8.07
N VAL A 181 -6.21 -5.08 6.85
CA VAL A 181 -5.20 -6.06 6.44
C VAL A 181 -3.79 -5.45 6.51
N ALA A 182 -3.62 -4.21 6.06
CA ALA A 182 -2.33 -3.52 6.13
C ALA A 182 -1.77 -3.47 7.54
N VAL A 183 -2.58 -3.07 8.53
CA VAL A 183 -2.18 -3.01 9.95
C VAL A 183 -1.75 -4.39 10.43
N CYS A 184 -2.57 -5.41 10.18
CA CYS A 184 -2.30 -6.78 10.62
C CYS A 184 -0.98 -7.30 10.04
N VAL A 185 -0.75 -7.11 8.74
CA VAL A 185 0.46 -7.60 8.07
C VAL A 185 1.70 -6.81 8.49
N VAL A 186 1.62 -5.48 8.56
CA VAL A 186 2.76 -4.63 8.97
C VAL A 186 3.23 -4.99 10.38
N LEU A 187 2.32 -5.02 11.35
CA LEU A 187 2.66 -5.32 12.74
C LEU A 187 3.10 -6.78 12.93
N PHE A 188 2.60 -7.70 12.09
CA PHE A 188 3.07 -9.09 12.08
C PHE A 188 4.50 -9.20 11.53
N LEU A 189 4.79 -8.58 10.38
CA LEU A 189 6.11 -8.63 9.74
C LEU A 189 7.16 -7.82 10.48
N ASP A 190 6.76 -6.83 11.27
CA ASP A 190 7.66 -6.07 12.14
C ASP A 190 8.37 -6.96 13.15
N ARG A 191 7.70 -8.02 13.64
CA ARG A 191 8.30 -9.03 14.55
C ARG A 191 9.51 -9.75 13.95
N TYR A 192 9.64 -9.73 12.61
CA TYR A 192 10.73 -10.34 11.86
C TYR A 192 11.66 -9.30 11.23
N GLY A 193 11.45 -8.00 11.50
CA GLY A 193 12.19 -6.90 10.87
C GLY A 193 11.93 -6.73 9.37
N GLN A 194 10.81 -7.28 8.86
CA GLN A 194 10.47 -7.29 7.43
C GLN A 194 9.34 -6.32 7.06
N ALA A 195 8.84 -5.51 8.00
CA ALA A 195 7.70 -4.62 7.78
C ALA A 195 7.86 -3.70 6.56
N ALA A 196 9.04 -3.10 6.37
CA ALA A 196 9.27 -2.14 5.28
C ALA A 196 9.35 -2.80 3.89
N VAL A 197 9.93 -4.00 3.80
CA VAL A 197 10.22 -4.66 2.52
C VAL A 197 9.12 -5.64 2.13
N GLY A 198 8.62 -6.42 3.10
CA GLY A 198 7.68 -7.50 2.86
C GLY A 198 6.22 -7.08 2.85
N SER A 199 5.81 -6.09 3.67
CA SER A 199 4.39 -5.75 3.79
C SER A 199 3.77 -5.24 2.48
N PRO A 200 4.39 -4.32 1.71
CA PRO A 200 3.78 -3.81 0.48
C PRO A 200 3.34 -4.92 -0.50
N PRO A 201 4.21 -5.85 -0.93
CA PRO A 201 3.79 -6.90 -1.87
C PRO A 201 2.85 -7.94 -1.24
N VAL A 202 3.01 -8.28 0.04
CA VAL A 202 2.12 -9.25 0.71
C VAL A 202 0.70 -8.70 0.82
N VAL A 203 0.57 -7.47 1.30
CA VAL A 203 -0.74 -6.83 1.44
C VAL A 203 -1.40 -6.65 0.07
N GLN A 204 -0.64 -6.28 -0.97
CA GLN A 204 -1.19 -6.16 -2.32
C GLN A 204 -1.82 -7.49 -2.79
N VAL A 205 -1.10 -8.61 -2.67
CA VAL A 205 -1.63 -9.92 -3.09
C VAL A 205 -2.86 -10.32 -2.27
N VAL A 206 -2.87 -10.03 -0.97
CA VAL A 206 -4.04 -10.30 -0.12
C VAL A 206 -5.23 -9.43 -0.56
N VAL A 207 -5.01 -8.15 -0.85
CA VAL A 207 -6.05 -7.23 -1.33
C VAL A 207 -6.55 -7.64 -2.73
N ASP A 208 -5.70 -8.18 -3.60
CA ASP A 208 -6.11 -8.74 -4.89
C ASP A 208 -7.11 -9.89 -4.71
N VAL A 209 -6.77 -10.88 -3.88
CA VAL A 209 -7.62 -12.07 -3.67
C VAL A 209 -8.88 -11.72 -2.90
N VAL A 210 -8.73 -11.04 -1.76
CA VAL A 210 -9.86 -10.67 -0.88
C VAL A 210 -10.74 -9.63 -1.56
N GLY A 211 -10.14 -8.64 -2.23
CA GLY A 211 -10.88 -7.58 -2.92
C GLY A 211 -11.70 -8.10 -4.10
N THR A 212 -11.13 -9.02 -4.89
CA THR A 212 -11.88 -9.69 -5.97
C THR A 212 -13.05 -10.51 -5.39
N THR A 213 -12.82 -11.23 -4.29
CA THR A 213 -13.88 -11.99 -3.59
C THR A 213 -15.00 -11.07 -3.14
N ILE A 214 -14.67 -9.97 -2.46
CA ILE A 214 -15.65 -8.99 -1.98
C ILE A 214 -16.43 -8.39 -3.14
N ALA A 215 -15.75 -8.01 -4.24
CA ALA A 215 -16.41 -7.44 -5.40
C ALA A 215 -17.46 -8.40 -5.99
N CYS A 216 -17.10 -9.67 -6.19
CA CYS A 216 -18.03 -10.68 -6.72
C CYS A 216 -19.19 -10.97 -5.75
N VAL A 217 -18.91 -11.14 -4.45
CA VAL A 217 -19.92 -11.45 -3.43
C VAL A 217 -20.89 -10.28 -3.26
N VAL A 218 -20.39 -9.05 -3.12
CA VAL A 218 -21.23 -7.86 -2.97
C VAL A 218 -22.07 -7.65 -4.22
N ALA A 219 -21.48 -7.78 -5.42
CA ALA A 219 -22.23 -7.67 -6.67
C ALA A 219 -23.36 -8.71 -6.75
N HIS A 220 -23.06 -9.97 -6.44
CA HIS A 220 -24.07 -11.03 -6.41
C HIS A 220 -25.23 -10.72 -5.47
N HIS A 221 -24.93 -10.29 -4.24
CA HIS A 221 -25.96 -9.93 -3.27
C HIS A 221 -26.78 -8.73 -3.72
N VAL A 222 -26.14 -7.68 -4.23
CA VAL A 222 -26.85 -6.49 -4.72
C VAL A 222 -27.77 -6.86 -5.87
N TYR A 223 -27.29 -7.58 -6.89
CA TYR A 223 -28.13 -7.98 -8.02
C TYR A 223 -29.31 -8.86 -7.59
N SER A 224 -29.11 -9.79 -6.66
CA SER A 224 -30.19 -10.62 -6.14
C SER A 224 -31.29 -9.82 -5.42
N LEU A 225 -30.92 -8.80 -4.65
CA LEU A 225 -31.87 -7.93 -3.95
C LEU A 225 -32.72 -7.11 -4.92
N PHE A 226 -32.12 -6.59 -5.98
CA PHE A 226 -32.85 -5.80 -6.97
C PHE A 226 -33.80 -6.66 -7.81
N SER A 227 -33.41 -7.89 -8.18
CA SER A 227 -34.32 -8.81 -8.89
C SER A 227 -35.58 -9.15 -8.07
N SER A 228 -35.45 -9.32 -6.76
CA SER A 228 -36.58 -9.59 -5.86
C SER A 228 -37.49 -8.37 -5.68
N ALA A 229 -36.94 -7.16 -5.77
CA ALA A 229 -37.71 -5.92 -5.65
C ALA A 229 -38.61 -5.69 -6.88
N GLU A 230 -38.12 -6.00 -8.09
CA GLU A 230 -38.91 -5.88 -9.33
C GLU A 230 -40.09 -6.87 -9.36
N GLU A 231 -39.91 -8.08 -8.86
CA GLU A 231 -40.97 -9.10 -8.80
C GLU A 231 -42.08 -8.75 -7.79
N SER A 232 -41.79 -7.89 -6.81
CA SER A 232 -42.73 -7.45 -5.77
C SER A 232 -43.49 -6.16 -6.10
N ALA A 233 -43.17 -5.49 -7.21
CA ALA A 233 -43.83 -4.24 -7.61
C ALA A 233 -45.22 -4.52 -8.20
N PRO A 234 -46.30 -3.91 -7.67
CA PRO A 234 -47.64 -4.11 -8.22
C PRO A 234 -47.74 -3.51 -9.64
N SER A 235 -48.23 -4.32 -10.58
CA SER A 235 -48.51 -3.97 -11.98
C SER A 235 -49.60 -2.92 -12.14
#